data_AF-A0A2I0P211-F1
#
_entry.id   AF-A0A2I0P211-F1
#
_cell.length_a   1.000
_cell.length_b   1.000
_cell.length_c   1.000
_cell.angle_alpha   90.00
_cell.angle_beta   90.00
_cell.angle_gamma   90.00
#
_symmetry.space_group_name_H-M   'P 1'
#
loop_
_entity.id
_entity.type
_entity.pdbx_description
1 polymer ?
#
loop_
_entity_poly.entity_id
_entity_poly.type
_entity_poly.pdbx_seq_one_letter_code
_entity_poly.pdbx_strand_id
1 'polypeptide(L)'
;VFFTCGSMTENSTLGRMDTPARVNREPGACWELWKKVAAKDPSFGRPDVFCSNIDKTKWESFTITCTDSKMVDLLQKLTGRDPYSGKLVTGGIMTAVDSSWLLSVTCHRQPHFSNQPKNTIVLWAYGLLPDNLGDTIKKKMEDCTGEELLRELLYHMGAGDQTEEIIATSRVIPCMMPYITSQFMPRVKGDRPDVVPKGSVNLAFLGQFVEIPGDCVFTVEYSVRSAMMGVYTLLNLDKQPPEVYPSQYDLRIIAKAIKSMYGDKHLPGEGIIRHLLKDTSMEGLI
;
A
#
# COMPACT_ATOMS: atom_id res chain seq x y z
N VAL A 1 20.06 -15.00 -14.93
CA VAL A 1 19.96 -14.51 -13.54
C VAL A 1 18.78 -13.55 -13.49
N PHE A 2 17.89 -13.74 -12.52
CA PHE A 2 16.77 -12.84 -12.25
C PHE A 2 16.98 -12.22 -10.87
N PHE A 3 17.02 -10.91 -10.79
CA PHE A 3 17.37 -10.18 -9.58
C PHE A 3 16.25 -9.22 -9.20
N THR A 4 15.53 -9.51 -8.12
CA THR A 4 14.62 -8.54 -7.51
C THR A 4 15.45 -7.48 -6.79
N CYS A 5 15.59 -6.29 -7.40
CA CYS A 5 16.43 -5.23 -6.84
C CYS A 5 15.64 -4.40 -5.83
N GLY A 6 16.23 -4.21 -4.63
CA GLY A 6 15.57 -3.52 -3.53
C GLY A 6 14.42 -4.32 -2.90
N SER A 7 14.00 -3.91 -1.71
CA SER A 7 12.85 -4.51 -1.03
C SER A 7 12.23 -3.49 -0.09
N MET A 8 10.91 -3.30 -0.22
CA MET A 8 10.15 -2.39 0.63
C MET A 8 9.97 -2.94 2.06
N THR A 9 10.15 -4.26 2.25
CA THR A 9 10.01 -4.93 3.55
C THR A 9 11.35 -5.30 4.17
N GLU A 10 12.48 -4.93 3.55
CA GLU A 10 13.80 -5.12 4.14
C GLU A 10 13.86 -4.46 5.52
N ASN A 11 14.56 -5.08 6.47
CA ASN A 11 14.73 -4.56 7.83
C ASN A 11 13.42 -4.34 8.62
N SER A 12 12.31 -4.95 8.21
CA SER A 12 11.08 -4.93 9.02
C SER A 12 11.35 -5.51 10.40
N THR A 13 10.87 -4.85 11.44
CA THR A 13 10.91 -5.38 12.81
C THR A 13 9.51 -5.57 13.33
N LEU A 14 9.36 -6.49 14.27
CA LEU A 14 8.08 -6.78 14.90
C LEU A 14 8.11 -6.39 16.37
N GLY A 15 7.03 -5.74 16.79
CA GLY A 15 6.71 -5.50 18.18
C GLY A 15 5.85 -6.63 18.75
N ARG A 16 5.26 -6.36 19.92
CA ARG A 16 4.30 -7.20 20.62
C ARG A 16 3.27 -6.30 21.30
N MET A 17 2.34 -6.91 22.03
CA MET A 17 1.36 -6.20 22.84
C MET A 17 2.01 -5.21 23.83
N ASP A 18 3.17 -5.58 24.38
CA ASP A 18 3.91 -4.87 25.44
C ASP A 18 5.24 -4.26 24.98
N THR A 19 5.59 -4.41 23.70
CA THR A 19 6.91 -4.00 23.17
C THR A 19 6.74 -3.30 21.81
N PRO A 20 7.30 -2.10 21.60
CA PRO A 20 7.22 -1.42 20.30
C PRO A 20 8.05 -2.11 19.21
N ALA A 21 7.67 -1.92 17.94
CA ALA A 21 8.50 -2.32 16.81
C ALA A 21 9.58 -1.27 16.55
N ARG A 22 10.86 -1.65 16.66
CA ARG A 22 11.97 -0.69 16.55
C ARG A 22 12.28 -0.32 15.11
N VAL A 23 12.57 0.96 14.84
CA VAL A 23 13.10 1.36 13.53
C VAL A 23 14.51 0.78 13.34
N ASN A 24 14.65 -0.18 12.44
CA ASN A 24 15.95 -0.75 12.08
C ASN A 24 16.60 0.06 10.95
N ARG A 25 17.68 0.78 11.28
CA ARG A 25 18.43 1.62 10.34
C ARG A 25 19.73 0.98 9.84
N GLU A 26 19.98 -0.27 10.20
CA GLU A 26 21.18 -0.99 9.77
C GLU A 26 21.18 -1.23 8.25
N PRO A 27 22.34 -1.43 7.61
CA PRO A 27 22.40 -1.79 6.20
C PRO A 27 21.63 -3.08 5.90
N GLY A 28 20.63 -3.00 5.01
CA GLY A 28 19.84 -4.14 4.55
C GLY A 28 20.52 -4.93 3.43
N ALA A 29 20.44 -6.26 3.45
CA ALA A 29 21.13 -7.13 2.51
C ALA A 29 20.65 -6.93 1.06
N CYS A 30 19.34 -6.76 0.85
CA CYS A 30 18.79 -6.50 -0.49
C CYS A 30 19.30 -5.18 -1.08
N TRP A 31 19.39 -4.14 -0.25
CA TRP A 31 19.89 -2.82 -0.67
C TRP A 31 21.40 -2.84 -0.93
N GLU A 32 22.18 -3.49 -0.07
CA GLU A 32 23.62 -3.65 -0.27
C GLU A 32 23.96 -4.46 -1.51
N LEU A 33 23.17 -5.50 -1.82
CA LEU A 33 23.33 -6.23 -3.07
C LEU A 33 23.07 -5.32 -4.28
N TRP A 34 21.99 -4.54 -4.26
CA TRP A 34 21.72 -3.61 -5.36
C TRP A 34 22.82 -2.55 -5.50
N LYS A 35 23.31 -1.95 -4.41
CA LYS A 35 24.44 -1.01 -4.44
C LYS A 35 25.70 -1.61 -5.07
N LYS A 36 26.06 -2.84 -4.68
CA LYS A 36 27.22 -3.54 -5.25
C LYS A 36 27.06 -3.85 -6.73
N VAL A 37 25.84 -4.15 -7.18
CA VAL A 37 25.54 -4.34 -8.61
C VAL A 37 25.61 -3.01 -9.34
N ALA A 38 24.94 -1.97 -8.84
CA ALA A 38 24.88 -0.62 -9.40
C ALA A 38 26.27 0.03 -9.57
N ALA A 39 27.22 -0.28 -8.68
CA ALA A 39 28.60 0.19 -8.79
C ALA A 39 29.34 -0.32 -10.05
N LYS A 40 28.84 -1.37 -10.72
CA LYS A 40 29.47 -1.96 -11.91
C LYS A 40 29.10 -1.28 -13.20
N ASP A 41 27.88 -0.74 -13.29
CA ASP A 41 27.37 -0.09 -14.49
C ASP A 41 26.25 0.89 -14.14
N PRO A 42 26.28 2.15 -14.63
CA PRO A 42 25.25 3.14 -14.32
C PRO A 42 23.85 2.77 -14.82
N SER A 43 23.72 1.88 -15.81
CA SER A 43 22.43 1.36 -16.29
C SER A 43 21.73 0.45 -15.28
N PHE A 44 22.41 0.03 -14.21
CA PHE A 44 21.84 -0.79 -13.14
C PHE A 44 21.12 0.02 -12.05
N GLY A 45 20.95 1.33 -12.26
CA GLY A 45 20.17 2.22 -11.41
C GLY A 45 20.95 2.82 -10.23
N ARG A 46 20.23 3.54 -9.38
CA ARG A 46 20.77 4.30 -8.24
C ARG A 46 20.00 3.98 -6.96
N PRO A 47 20.33 2.87 -6.27
CA PRO A 47 19.61 2.43 -5.07
C PRO A 47 19.52 3.49 -3.97
N ASP A 48 20.54 4.35 -3.82
CA ASP A 48 20.59 5.39 -2.79
C ASP A 48 19.45 6.42 -2.91
N VAL A 49 18.83 6.59 -4.07
CA VAL A 49 17.64 7.43 -4.25
C VAL A 49 16.46 6.90 -3.43
N PHE A 50 16.38 5.58 -3.26
CA PHE A 50 15.25 4.90 -2.64
C PHE A 50 15.52 4.52 -1.18
N CYS A 51 16.77 4.20 -0.81
CA CYS A 51 17.09 3.64 0.51
C CYS A 51 17.88 4.53 1.46
N SER A 52 18.22 5.78 1.09
CA SER A 52 19.08 6.64 1.93
C SER A 52 18.35 7.49 2.96
N ASN A 53 17.01 7.51 2.97
CA ASN A 53 16.25 8.36 3.90
C ASN A 53 15.04 7.62 4.52
N ILE A 54 15.32 6.86 5.59
CA ILE A 54 14.30 6.08 6.31
C ILE A 54 13.16 6.96 6.85
N ASP A 55 13.44 8.18 7.28
CA ASP A 55 12.41 9.08 7.82
C ASP A 55 11.38 9.53 6.76
N LYS A 56 11.70 9.39 5.47
CA LYS A 56 10.76 9.62 4.36
C LYS A 56 10.12 8.34 3.83
N THR A 57 10.66 7.17 4.17
CA THR A 57 10.25 5.89 3.58
C THR A 57 9.60 4.93 4.56
N LYS A 58 9.63 5.25 5.85
CA LYS A 58 9.03 4.43 6.92
C LYS A 58 7.55 4.74 7.11
N TRP A 59 6.78 3.70 7.40
CA TRP A 59 5.53 3.79 8.15
C TRP A 59 5.33 2.50 8.93
N GLU A 60 4.36 2.50 9.83
CA GLU A 60 4.10 1.39 10.74
C GLU A 60 2.71 0.81 10.51
N SER A 61 2.66 -0.51 10.44
CA SER A 61 1.41 -1.27 10.45
C SER A 61 1.29 -2.06 11.74
N PHE A 62 0.08 -2.48 12.08
CA PHE A 62 -0.13 -3.43 13.16
C PHE A 62 -1.30 -4.34 12.84
N THR A 63 -1.11 -5.63 13.14
CA THR A 63 -2.15 -6.65 12.98
C THR A 63 -2.82 -6.90 14.32
N ILE A 64 -4.16 -6.82 14.33
CA ILE A 64 -4.97 -7.00 15.52
C ILE A 64 -5.72 -8.32 15.37
N THR A 65 -5.44 -9.28 16.25
CA THR A 65 -6.18 -10.53 16.36
C THR A 65 -7.10 -10.44 17.56
N CYS A 66 -8.41 -10.45 17.35
CA CYS A 66 -9.40 -10.33 18.43
C CYS A 66 -10.27 -11.59 18.49
N THR A 67 -10.56 -12.06 19.70
CA THR A 67 -11.38 -13.26 19.96
C THR A 67 -12.76 -12.94 20.55
N ASP A 68 -13.06 -11.66 20.74
CA ASP A 68 -14.22 -11.21 21.49
C ASP A 68 -15.32 -10.60 20.61
N SER A 69 -16.53 -10.62 21.18
CA SER A 69 -17.76 -10.02 20.67
C SER A 69 -17.73 -8.49 20.58
N LYS A 70 -17.04 -7.75 21.46
CA LYS A 70 -17.15 -6.28 21.47
C LYS A 70 -16.52 -5.60 20.25
N MET A 71 -15.37 -6.11 19.78
CA MET A 71 -14.79 -5.61 18.52
C MET A 71 -15.72 -5.91 17.33
N VAL A 72 -16.40 -7.06 17.36
CA VAL A 72 -17.38 -7.45 16.34
C VAL A 72 -18.56 -6.49 16.36
N ASP A 73 -19.13 -6.21 17.54
CA ASP A 73 -20.23 -5.26 17.72
C ASP A 73 -19.84 -3.85 17.24
N LEU A 74 -18.63 -3.40 17.56
CA LEU A 74 -18.10 -2.11 17.12
C LEU A 74 -17.99 -2.04 15.58
N LEU A 75 -17.44 -3.08 14.94
CA LEU A 75 -17.36 -3.16 13.48
C LEU A 75 -18.75 -3.23 12.83
N GLN A 76 -19.69 -3.98 13.41
CA GLN A 76 -21.07 -4.06 12.93
C GLN A 76 -21.75 -2.69 13.02
N LYS A 77 -21.57 -1.96 14.12
CA LYS A 77 -22.08 -0.59 14.29
C LYS A 77 -21.51 0.37 13.24
N LEU A 78 -20.22 0.27 12.92
CA LEU A 78 -19.56 1.15 11.96
C LEU A 78 -19.88 0.81 10.49
N THR A 79 -20.02 -0.48 10.16
CA THR A 79 -20.08 -0.96 8.77
C THR A 79 -21.45 -1.48 8.35
N GLY A 80 -22.35 -1.73 9.32
CA GLY A 80 -23.63 -2.42 9.10
C GLY A 80 -23.49 -3.88 8.67
N ARG A 81 -22.31 -4.49 8.82
CA ARG A 81 -21.99 -5.82 8.28
C ARG A 81 -21.40 -6.71 9.35
N ASP A 82 -21.81 -7.98 9.33
CA ASP A 82 -21.28 -9.01 10.22
C ASP A 82 -19.87 -9.47 9.77
N PRO A 83 -18.83 -9.28 10.60
CA PRO A 83 -17.48 -9.79 10.34
C PRO A 83 -17.41 -11.31 10.11
N TYR A 84 -18.31 -12.10 10.69
CA TYR A 84 -18.30 -13.56 10.56
C TYR A 84 -19.05 -14.08 9.32
N SER A 85 -19.67 -13.19 8.54
CA SER A 85 -20.48 -13.58 7.38
C SER A 85 -19.70 -14.19 6.19
N GLY A 86 -18.36 -14.14 6.21
CA GLY A 86 -17.51 -14.51 5.08
C GLY A 86 -17.55 -13.51 3.92
N LYS A 87 -18.27 -12.40 4.06
CA LYS A 87 -18.44 -11.36 3.04
C LYS A 87 -17.58 -10.13 3.37
N LEU A 88 -17.72 -9.09 2.54
CA LEU A 88 -17.10 -7.79 2.78
C LEU A 88 -17.51 -7.26 4.15
N VAL A 89 -16.53 -6.73 4.91
CA VAL A 89 -16.78 -6.06 6.20
C VAL A 89 -16.60 -4.56 5.99
N THR A 90 -15.38 -4.02 6.10
CA THR A 90 -15.14 -2.57 5.89
C THR A 90 -15.18 -2.17 4.41
N GLY A 91 -14.90 -3.11 3.49
CA GLY A 91 -14.88 -2.83 2.04
C GLY A 91 -13.63 -2.08 1.57
N GLY A 92 -12.60 -2.02 2.41
CA GLY A 92 -11.39 -1.22 2.21
C GLY A 92 -10.94 -0.65 3.55
N ILE A 93 -9.96 0.25 3.49
CA ILE A 93 -9.52 0.99 4.67
C ILE A 93 -10.56 2.05 5.06
N MET A 94 -10.78 2.18 6.37
CA MET A 94 -11.48 3.31 6.99
C MET A 94 -10.41 4.20 7.62
N THR A 95 -10.39 5.47 7.24
CA THR A 95 -9.36 6.42 7.67
C THR A 95 -9.93 7.38 8.72
N ALA A 96 -9.25 7.49 9.86
CA ALA A 96 -9.52 8.52 10.85
C ALA A 96 -8.86 9.83 10.38
N VAL A 97 -9.62 10.65 9.66
CA VAL A 97 -9.09 11.84 8.96
C VAL A 97 -8.46 12.88 9.90
N ASP A 98 -8.94 12.96 11.14
CA ASP A 98 -8.47 13.92 12.15
C ASP A 98 -7.42 13.32 13.09
N SER A 99 -6.96 12.08 12.84
CA SER A 99 -5.94 11.45 13.69
C SER A 99 -4.55 12.03 13.42
N SER A 100 -3.81 12.31 14.49
CA SER A 100 -2.44 12.86 14.42
C SER A 100 -1.46 11.91 13.73
N TRP A 101 -1.76 10.61 13.70
CA TRP A 101 -0.96 9.58 12.97
C TRP A 101 -1.42 9.34 11.53
N LEU A 102 -2.53 9.96 11.09
CA LEU A 102 -3.23 9.64 9.84
C LEU A 102 -3.49 8.13 9.74
N LEU A 103 -4.18 7.62 10.75
CA LEU A 103 -4.45 6.22 11.01
C LEU A 103 -5.58 5.69 10.13
N SER A 104 -5.41 4.46 9.64
CA SER A 104 -6.42 3.73 8.89
C SER A 104 -6.51 2.28 9.33
N VAL A 105 -7.71 1.70 9.29
CA VAL A 105 -7.98 0.31 9.67
C VAL A 105 -8.86 -0.38 8.65
N THR A 106 -8.65 -1.67 8.43
CA THR A 106 -9.51 -2.51 7.59
C THR A 106 -9.81 -3.84 8.28
N CYS A 107 -11.02 -4.34 8.06
CA CYS A 107 -11.38 -5.72 8.32
C CYS A 107 -11.74 -6.35 6.97
N HIS A 108 -10.88 -7.24 6.49
CA HIS A 108 -11.15 -8.00 5.28
C HIS A 108 -12.16 -9.13 5.57
N ARG A 109 -12.51 -9.89 4.53
CA ARG A 109 -13.36 -11.08 4.68
C ARG A 109 -12.71 -12.03 5.69
N GLN A 110 -13.50 -12.52 6.65
CA GLN A 110 -13.05 -13.48 7.64
C GLN A 110 -13.53 -14.90 7.25
N PRO A 111 -12.73 -15.95 7.47
CA PRO A 111 -11.38 -15.90 8.01
C PRO A 111 -10.37 -15.32 7.01
N HIS A 112 -9.41 -14.54 7.51
CA HIS A 112 -8.30 -14.02 6.68
C HIS A 112 -7.22 -15.10 6.47
N PHE A 113 -6.98 -15.94 7.49
CA PHE A 113 -6.08 -17.08 7.40
C PHE A 113 -6.86 -18.39 7.31
N SER A 114 -6.39 -19.35 6.51
CA SER A 114 -7.09 -20.63 6.29
C SER A 114 -7.28 -21.46 7.57
N ASN A 115 -6.41 -21.27 8.57
CA ASN A 115 -6.44 -21.94 9.87
C ASN A 115 -6.89 -21.00 11.02
N GLN A 116 -7.46 -19.83 10.71
CA GLN A 116 -7.98 -18.91 11.71
C GLN A 116 -9.13 -19.55 12.49
N PRO A 117 -9.14 -19.49 13.84
CA PRO A 117 -10.26 -19.99 14.63
C PRO A 117 -11.57 -19.28 14.29
N LYS A 118 -12.70 -20.00 14.39
CA LYS A 118 -14.03 -19.49 13.99
C LYS A 118 -14.50 -18.29 14.81
N ASN A 119 -14.06 -18.19 16.06
CA ASN A 119 -14.39 -17.09 16.98
C ASN A 119 -13.33 -15.98 16.98
N THR A 120 -12.52 -15.89 15.93
CA THR A 120 -11.45 -14.89 15.82
C THR A 120 -11.68 -14.04 14.59
N ILE A 121 -11.42 -12.75 14.70
CA ILE A 121 -11.30 -11.83 13.57
C ILE A 121 -9.90 -11.21 13.54
N VAL A 122 -9.45 -10.90 12.33
CA VAL A 122 -8.17 -10.24 12.10
C VAL A 122 -8.42 -8.91 11.39
N LEU A 123 -7.97 -7.84 12.04
CA LEU A 123 -7.93 -6.51 11.46
C LEU A 123 -6.48 -6.14 11.15
N TRP A 124 -6.33 -5.25 10.19
CA TRP A 124 -5.05 -4.64 9.86
C TRP A 124 -5.19 -3.13 9.92
N ALA A 125 -4.26 -2.47 10.58
CA ALA A 125 -4.23 -1.03 10.71
C ALA A 125 -2.83 -0.49 10.41
N TYR A 126 -2.76 0.80 10.07
CA TYR A 126 -1.51 1.50 9.85
C TYR A 126 -1.65 3.01 10.03
N GLY A 127 -0.53 3.69 10.28
CA GLY A 127 -0.45 5.15 10.32
C GLY A 127 0.64 5.66 9.38
N LEU A 128 0.40 6.79 8.74
CA LEU A 128 1.34 7.39 7.77
C LEU A 128 2.34 8.36 8.41
N LEU A 129 2.08 8.80 9.64
CA LEU A 129 2.90 9.80 10.34
C LEU A 129 3.46 9.22 11.65
N PRO A 130 4.38 8.24 11.58
CA PRO A 130 4.81 7.50 12.77
C PRO A 130 5.63 8.35 13.76
N ASP A 131 6.16 9.49 13.31
CA ASP A 131 6.93 10.44 14.12
C ASP A 131 6.06 11.39 14.95
N ASN A 132 4.74 11.43 14.72
CA ASN A 132 3.82 12.33 15.39
C ASN A 132 3.35 11.77 16.73
N LEU A 133 3.08 12.67 17.69
CA LEU A 133 2.40 12.30 18.93
C LEU A 133 0.94 11.95 18.66
N GLY A 134 0.40 10.98 19.40
CA GLY A 134 -1.03 10.64 19.34
C GLY A 134 -1.94 11.67 20.02
N ASP A 135 -3.21 11.60 19.67
CA ASP A 135 -4.33 12.36 20.18
C ASP A 135 -4.68 11.96 21.61
N THR A 136 -4.61 10.68 21.97
CA THR A 136 -4.77 10.21 23.37
C THR A 136 -3.47 9.67 23.95
N ILE A 137 -2.74 8.87 23.17
CA ILE A 137 -1.41 8.38 23.53
C ILE A 137 -0.38 9.47 23.22
N LYS A 138 0.16 10.13 24.25
CA LYS A 138 1.16 11.21 24.10
C LYS A 138 2.58 10.69 23.83
N LYS A 139 2.69 9.74 22.90
CA LYS A 139 3.94 9.17 22.37
C LYS A 139 3.91 9.21 20.85
N LYS A 140 5.10 9.13 20.25
CA LYS A 140 5.21 8.84 18.82
C LYS A 140 4.65 7.47 18.53
N MET A 141 4.00 7.30 17.38
CA MET A 141 3.48 5.99 16.97
C MET A 141 4.60 4.92 17.00
N GLU A 142 5.79 5.25 16.49
CA GLU A 142 6.93 4.32 16.43
C GLU A 142 7.47 3.88 17.80
N ASP A 143 7.11 4.60 18.87
CA ASP A 143 7.49 4.29 20.25
C ASP A 143 6.38 3.54 21.01
N CYS A 144 5.23 3.28 20.38
CA CYS A 144 4.05 2.68 21.01
C CYS A 144 4.11 1.15 21.01
N THR A 145 3.66 0.54 22.10
CA THR A 145 3.40 -0.91 22.15
C THR A 145 2.12 -1.27 21.36
N GLY A 146 1.89 -2.56 21.12
CA GLY A 146 0.65 -3.01 20.50
C GLY A 146 -0.61 -2.62 21.27
N GLU A 147 -0.57 -2.59 22.60
CA GLU A 147 -1.68 -2.10 23.42
C GLU A 147 -1.94 -0.60 23.18
N GLU A 148 -0.89 0.22 23.17
CA GLU A 148 -1.00 1.67 22.98
C GLU A 148 -1.53 2.01 21.58
N LEU A 149 -1.05 1.32 20.55
CA LEU A 149 -1.57 1.45 19.18
C LEU A 149 -3.06 1.07 19.09
N LEU A 150 -3.46 -0.02 19.75
CA LEU A 150 -4.86 -0.43 19.78
C LEU A 150 -5.74 0.59 20.51
N ARG A 151 -5.26 1.12 21.63
CA ARG A 151 -5.98 2.10 22.44
C ARG A 151 -6.25 3.38 21.64
N GLU A 152 -5.24 3.90 20.94
CA GLU A 152 -5.40 5.08 20.06
C GLU A 152 -6.40 4.79 18.93
N LEU A 153 -6.29 3.62 18.29
CA LEU A 153 -7.23 3.21 17.25
C LEU A 153 -8.67 3.16 17.77
N LEU A 154 -8.89 2.53 18.93
CA LEU A 154 -10.20 2.38 19.54
C LEU A 154 -10.82 3.72 19.95
N TYR A 155 -10.00 4.69 20.34
CA TYR A 155 -10.46 6.07 20.54
C TYR A 155 -11.06 6.65 19.25
N HIS A 156 -10.34 6.57 18.12
CA HIS A 156 -10.84 7.07 16.84
C HIS A 156 -12.01 6.26 16.26
N MET A 157 -12.11 4.98 16.61
CA MET A 157 -13.25 4.14 16.26
C MET A 157 -14.48 4.39 17.15
N GLY A 158 -14.35 5.18 18.22
CA GLY A 158 -15.44 5.51 19.13
C GLY A 158 -15.86 4.33 20.02
N ALA A 159 -14.91 3.49 20.45
CA ALA A 159 -15.17 2.31 21.28
C ALA A 159 -15.68 2.66 22.70
N GLY A 160 -15.30 3.81 23.24
CA GLY A 160 -15.81 4.30 24.53
C GLY A 160 -15.53 3.33 25.69
N ASP A 161 -16.59 2.91 26.38
CA ASP A 161 -16.56 2.01 27.53
C ASP A 161 -16.12 0.58 27.19
N GLN A 162 -16.17 0.19 25.92
CA GLN A 162 -15.75 -1.14 25.44
C GLN A 162 -14.22 -1.29 25.33
N THR A 163 -13.45 -0.20 25.50
CA THR A 163 -12.02 -0.16 25.19
C THR A 163 -11.20 -1.22 25.95
N GLU A 164 -11.36 -1.32 27.27
CA GLU A 164 -10.58 -2.27 28.07
C GLU A 164 -10.92 -3.74 27.77
N GLU A 165 -12.20 -4.04 27.51
CA GLU A 165 -12.65 -5.40 27.19
C GLU A 165 -12.09 -5.86 25.84
N ILE A 166 -12.09 -4.96 24.85
CA ILE A 166 -11.48 -5.23 23.54
C ILE A 166 -9.97 -5.43 23.68
N ILE A 167 -9.27 -4.61 24.47
CA ILE A 167 -7.83 -4.75 24.69
C ILE A 167 -7.50 -6.09 25.35
N ALA A 168 -8.24 -6.47 26.40
CA ALA A 168 -8.00 -7.71 27.16
C ALA A 168 -8.14 -8.99 26.32
N THR A 169 -8.88 -8.94 25.22
CA THR A 169 -9.19 -10.08 24.35
C THR A 169 -8.52 -9.98 22.98
N SER A 170 -7.63 -9.00 22.82
CA SER A 170 -6.89 -8.73 21.60
C SER A 170 -5.39 -9.00 21.76
N ARG A 171 -4.78 -9.43 20.65
CA ARG A 171 -3.33 -9.48 20.50
C ARG A 171 -2.93 -8.60 19.33
N VAL A 172 -2.01 -7.68 19.58
CA VAL A 172 -1.50 -6.77 18.56
C VAL A 172 -0.02 -7.04 18.27
N ILE A 173 0.30 -7.14 16.99
CA ILE A 173 1.67 -7.25 16.49
C ILE A 173 1.96 -6.03 15.61
N PRO A 174 2.66 -5.02 16.15
CA PRO A 174 3.20 -3.92 15.38
C PRO A 174 4.32 -4.39 14.44
N CYS A 175 4.44 -3.73 13.30
CA CYS A 175 5.44 -3.99 12.28
C CYS A 175 5.95 -2.66 11.72
N MET A 176 7.15 -2.28 12.14
CA MET A 176 7.86 -1.11 11.66
C MET A 176 8.66 -1.49 10.42
N MET A 177 8.40 -0.80 9.30
CA MET A 177 9.00 -1.11 8.01
C MET A 177 9.78 0.13 7.51
N PRO A 178 11.12 0.14 7.53
CA PRO A 178 11.91 1.33 7.20
C PRO A 178 11.81 1.80 5.75
N TYR A 179 11.51 0.91 4.81
CA TYR A 179 11.57 1.16 3.36
C TYR A 179 10.24 0.97 2.65
N ILE A 180 9.13 0.89 3.38
CA ILE A 180 7.84 0.47 2.84
C ILE A 180 7.29 1.41 1.76
N THR A 181 7.65 2.69 1.77
CA THR A 181 7.32 3.67 0.71
C THR A 181 8.53 4.07 -0.14
N SER A 182 9.65 3.35 -0.05
CA SER A 182 10.87 3.69 -0.78
C SER A 182 10.69 3.79 -2.30
N GLN A 183 9.84 2.97 -2.91
CA GLN A 183 9.48 3.01 -4.33
C GLN A 183 8.76 4.29 -4.77
N PHE A 184 8.24 5.08 -3.82
CA PHE A 184 7.62 6.39 -4.07
C PHE A 184 8.57 7.57 -3.91
N MET A 185 9.83 7.33 -3.55
CA MET A 185 10.82 8.40 -3.46
C MET A 185 10.94 9.13 -4.81
N PRO A 186 11.08 10.47 -4.81
CA PRO A 186 11.31 11.24 -6.02
C PRO A 186 12.51 10.68 -6.79
N ARG A 187 12.32 10.48 -8.09
CA ARG A 187 13.31 9.87 -8.97
C ARG A 187 13.37 10.58 -10.30
N VAL A 188 14.49 10.42 -10.99
CA VAL A 188 14.70 10.86 -12.38
C VAL A 188 14.97 9.67 -13.28
N LYS A 189 14.95 9.91 -14.60
CA LYS A 189 15.28 8.89 -15.60
C LYS A 189 16.68 8.31 -15.31
N GLY A 190 16.76 6.98 -15.25
CA GLY A 190 18.00 6.25 -14.97
C GLY A 190 18.23 5.90 -13.50
N ASP A 191 17.40 6.37 -12.56
CA ASP A 191 17.51 5.92 -11.16
C ASP A 191 17.03 4.47 -10.98
N ARG A 192 16.10 4.02 -11.84
CA ARG A 192 15.69 2.61 -11.95
C ARG A 192 16.32 1.98 -13.20
N PRO A 193 16.83 0.75 -13.13
CA PRO A 193 17.27 0.01 -14.31
C PRO A 193 16.07 -0.42 -15.17
N ASP A 194 16.27 -0.57 -16.47
CA ASP A 194 15.33 -1.32 -17.30
C ASP A 194 15.26 -2.79 -16.82
N VAL A 195 14.12 -3.46 -17.06
CA VAL A 195 13.96 -4.88 -16.70
C VAL A 195 15.09 -5.75 -17.27
N VAL A 196 15.47 -5.51 -18.53
CA VAL A 196 16.67 -6.10 -19.13
C VAL A 196 17.53 -4.94 -19.65
N PRO A 197 18.59 -4.54 -18.94
CA PRO A 197 19.45 -3.44 -19.36
C PRO A 197 20.07 -3.70 -20.74
N LYS A 198 20.28 -2.63 -21.50
CA LYS A 198 20.85 -2.70 -22.85
C LYS A 198 22.17 -3.47 -22.85
N GLY A 199 22.27 -4.50 -23.70
CA GLY A 199 23.46 -5.35 -23.82
C GLY A 199 23.53 -6.50 -22.81
N SER A 200 22.58 -6.59 -21.87
CA SER A 200 22.46 -7.75 -20.99
C SER A 200 22.02 -8.98 -21.79
N VAL A 201 22.77 -10.07 -21.67
CA VAL A 201 22.48 -11.36 -22.33
C VAL A 201 21.91 -12.40 -21.38
N ASN A 202 22.06 -12.21 -20.07
CA ASN A 202 21.72 -13.21 -19.06
C ASN A 202 21.31 -12.62 -17.69
N LEU A 203 21.06 -11.31 -17.58
CA LEU A 203 20.64 -10.65 -16.35
C LEU A 203 19.36 -9.83 -16.58
N ALA A 204 18.34 -10.05 -15.74
CA ALA A 204 17.15 -9.22 -15.66
C ALA A 204 16.95 -8.71 -14.23
N PHE A 205 16.59 -7.43 -14.11
CA PHE A 205 16.15 -6.79 -12.88
C PHE A 205 14.62 -6.91 -12.80
N LEU A 206 14.10 -7.25 -11.62
CA LEU A 206 12.68 -7.48 -11.38
C LEU A 206 12.17 -6.66 -10.19
N GLY A 207 10.85 -6.56 -10.08
CA GLY A 207 10.16 -6.03 -8.91
C GLY A 207 9.85 -4.54 -9.01
N GLN A 208 9.75 -3.88 -7.85
CA GLN A 208 9.13 -2.56 -7.72
C GLN A 208 10.08 -1.40 -8.07
N PHE A 209 11.36 -1.69 -8.26
CA PHE A 209 12.40 -0.69 -8.44
C PHE A 209 13.02 -0.70 -9.84
N VAL A 210 12.35 -1.33 -10.80
CA VAL A 210 12.74 -1.32 -12.23
C VAL A 210 11.87 -0.38 -13.03
N GLU A 211 12.33 0.00 -14.22
CA GLU A 211 11.62 0.88 -15.12
C GLU A 211 10.68 0.10 -16.03
N ILE A 212 9.39 0.42 -15.94
CA ILE A 212 8.33 -0.06 -16.84
C ILE A 212 7.45 1.14 -17.17
N PRO A 213 7.45 1.61 -18.43
CA PRO A 213 6.64 2.73 -18.86
C PRO A 213 5.14 2.46 -18.70
N GLY A 214 4.39 3.47 -18.26
CA GLY A 214 2.93 3.44 -18.19
C GLY A 214 2.33 2.64 -17.03
N ASP A 215 3.12 1.91 -16.25
CA ASP A 215 2.65 1.11 -15.11
C ASP A 215 3.00 1.75 -13.76
N CYS A 216 2.33 1.31 -12.68
CA CYS A 216 2.44 1.86 -11.33
C CYS A 216 3.02 0.83 -10.33
N VAL A 217 4.05 1.25 -9.60
CA VAL A 217 4.64 0.50 -8.48
C VAL A 217 3.69 0.43 -7.28
N PHE A 218 4.06 -0.32 -6.23
CA PHE A 218 3.18 -0.70 -5.11
C PHE A 218 2.00 -1.57 -5.57
N THR A 219 2.21 -2.40 -6.59
CA THR A 219 1.20 -3.33 -7.09
C THR A 219 1.82 -4.70 -7.34
N VAL A 220 1.03 -5.76 -7.14
CA VAL A 220 1.43 -7.11 -7.53
C VAL A 220 1.62 -7.19 -9.05
N GLU A 221 0.78 -6.49 -9.81
CA GLU A 221 0.84 -6.38 -11.26
C GLU A 221 2.24 -5.97 -11.75
N TYR A 222 2.83 -4.91 -11.18
CA TYR A 222 4.16 -4.44 -11.57
C TYR A 222 5.24 -5.52 -11.40
N SER A 223 5.19 -6.28 -10.30
CA SER A 223 6.11 -7.40 -10.06
C SER A 223 5.93 -8.49 -11.12
N VAL A 224 4.69 -8.91 -11.39
CA VAL A 224 4.39 -9.95 -12.39
C VAL A 224 4.82 -9.51 -13.78
N ARG A 225 4.50 -8.26 -14.16
CA ARG A 225 4.89 -7.68 -15.44
C ARG A 225 6.41 -7.63 -15.61
N SER A 226 7.15 -7.18 -14.60
CA SER A 226 8.62 -7.19 -14.65
C SER A 226 9.18 -8.60 -14.88
N ALA A 227 8.59 -9.61 -14.22
CA ALA A 227 9.00 -11.01 -14.39
C ALA A 227 8.69 -11.51 -15.81
N MET A 228 7.51 -11.22 -16.35
CA MET A 228 7.15 -11.55 -17.74
C MET A 228 8.14 -10.92 -18.73
N MET A 229 8.39 -9.61 -18.60
CA MET A 229 9.33 -8.87 -19.45
C MET A 229 10.73 -9.48 -19.40
N GLY A 230 11.24 -9.80 -18.21
CA GLY A 230 12.55 -10.41 -18.03
C GLY A 230 12.66 -11.79 -18.70
N VAL A 231 11.66 -12.66 -18.48
CA VAL A 231 11.64 -14.01 -19.08
C VAL A 231 11.51 -13.93 -20.60
N TYR A 232 10.58 -13.13 -21.12
CA TYR A 232 10.31 -13.06 -22.55
C TYR A 232 11.50 -12.51 -23.32
N THR A 233 12.16 -11.48 -22.77
CA THR A 233 13.33 -10.85 -23.39
C THR A 233 14.55 -11.76 -23.37
N LEU A 234 14.92 -12.34 -22.21
CA LEU A 234 16.13 -13.16 -22.10
C LEU A 234 16.06 -14.49 -22.85
N LEU A 235 14.87 -15.06 -23.01
CA LEU A 235 14.66 -16.29 -23.78
C LEU A 235 14.29 -16.05 -25.24
N ASN A 236 14.23 -14.78 -25.67
CA ASN A 236 13.83 -14.38 -27.02
C ASN A 236 12.51 -15.03 -27.46
N LEU A 237 11.50 -14.98 -26.58
CA LEU A 237 10.17 -15.51 -26.88
C LEU A 237 9.39 -14.49 -27.73
N ASP A 238 8.65 -14.98 -28.72
CA ASP A 238 7.71 -14.16 -29.50
C ASP A 238 6.42 -13.89 -28.69
N LYS A 239 6.59 -13.18 -27.57
CA LYS A 239 5.53 -12.82 -26.62
C LYS A 239 5.82 -11.45 -26.04
N GLN A 240 4.75 -10.70 -25.78
CA GLN A 240 4.80 -9.44 -25.02
C GLN A 240 3.85 -9.55 -23.83
N PRO A 241 4.19 -8.96 -22.66
CA PRO A 241 3.20 -8.78 -21.61
C PRO A 241 2.01 -7.96 -22.14
N PRO A 242 0.78 -8.25 -21.72
CA PRO A 242 -0.39 -7.44 -22.08
C PRO A 242 -0.15 -5.98 -21.73
N GLU A 243 -0.44 -5.04 -22.63
CA GLU A 243 -0.25 -3.61 -22.35
C GLU A 243 -0.99 -3.17 -21.07
N VAL A 244 -0.48 -2.11 -20.43
CA VAL A 244 -1.23 -1.47 -19.34
C VAL A 244 -2.55 -0.97 -19.94
N TYR A 245 -3.66 -1.23 -19.24
CA TYR A 245 -5.00 -0.91 -19.75
C TYR A 245 -5.07 0.56 -20.20
N PRO A 246 -5.31 0.86 -21.49
CA PRO A 246 -5.12 2.19 -22.08
C PRO A 246 -6.28 3.16 -21.76
N SER A 247 -6.84 3.09 -20.56
CA SER A 247 -8.02 3.87 -20.16
C SER A 247 -7.82 5.38 -20.25
N GLN A 248 -6.58 5.86 -20.15
CA GLN A 248 -6.25 7.28 -20.31
C GLN A 248 -6.50 7.83 -21.72
N TYR A 249 -6.69 6.95 -22.71
CA TYR A 249 -7.02 7.32 -24.09
C TYR A 249 -8.49 7.07 -24.44
N ASP A 250 -9.28 6.48 -23.53
CA ASP A 250 -10.70 6.24 -23.73
C ASP A 250 -11.52 7.48 -23.36
N LEU A 251 -12.12 8.13 -24.36
CA LEU A 251 -12.95 9.33 -24.18
C LEU A 251 -14.05 9.16 -23.13
N ARG A 252 -14.63 7.96 -23.00
CA ARG A 252 -15.68 7.67 -22.01
C ARG A 252 -15.13 7.70 -20.59
N ILE A 253 -13.91 7.20 -20.40
CA ILE A 253 -13.23 7.23 -19.11
C ILE A 253 -12.78 8.65 -18.79
N ILE A 254 -12.23 9.39 -19.76
CA ILE A 254 -11.85 10.80 -19.59
C ILE A 254 -13.07 11.63 -19.19
N ALA A 255 -14.18 11.50 -19.89
CA ALA A 255 -15.43 12.20 -19.57
C ALA A 255 -15.93 11.87 -18.17
N LYS A 256 -15.93 10.58 -17.80
CA LYS A 256 -16.31 10.13 -16.45
C LYS A 256 -15.36 10.69 -15.38
N ALA A 257 -14.06 10.71 -15.64
CA ALA A 257 -13.06 11.27 -14.72
C ALA A 257 -13.27 12.76 -14.49
N ILE A 258 -13.49 13.53 -15.56
CA ILE A 258 -13.81 14.97 -15.47
C ILE A 258 -15.06 15.20 -14.63
N LYS A 259 -16.13 14.45 -14.89
CA LYS A 259 -17.37 14.54 -14.13
C LYS A 259 -17.16 14.20 -12.65
N SER A 260 -16.40 13.15 -12.34
CA SER A 260 -16.08 12.79 -10.95
C SER A 260 -15.26 13.85 -10.22
N MET A 261 -14.33 14.54 -10.90
CA MET A 261 -13.53 15.62 -10.28
C MET A 261 -14.35 16.89 -10.01
N TYR A 262 -15.33 17.20 -10.86
CA TYR A 262 -16.20 18.37 -10.69
C TYR A 262 -17.44 18.12 -9.82
N GLY A 263 -17.80 16.85 -9.61
CA GLY A 263 -18.99 16.45 -8.85
C GLY A 263 -20.27 16.89 -9.57
N ASP A 264 -21.17 17.53 -8.82
CA ASP A 264 -22.46 18.03 -9.35
C ASP A 264 -22.35 19.39 -10.05
N LYS A 265 -21.14 19.95 -10.20
CA LYS A 265 -20.93 21.25 -10.83
C LYS A 265 -20.93 21.13 -12.35
N HIS A 266 -21.45 22.17 -13.01
CA HIS A 266 -21.37 22.29 -14.46
C HIS A 266 -19.92 22.34 -14.94
N LEU A 267 -19.64 21.59 -16.01
CA LEU A 267 -18.32 21.60 -16.62
C LEU A 267 -18.17 22.84 -17.51
N PRO A 268 -17.00 23.51 -17.49
CA PRO A 268 -16.71 24.54 -18.47
C PRO A 268 -16.87 23.98 -19.90
N GLY A 269 -17.74 24.61 -20.71
CA GLY A 269 -18.03 24.15 -22.08
C GLY A 269 -19.01 22.97 -22.19
N GLU A 270 -19.61 22.51 -21.08
CA GLU A 270 -20.55 21.39 -21.08
C GLU A 270 -21.70 21.58 -22.08
N GLY A 271 -22.32 22.77 -22.09
CA GLY A 271 -23.42 23.08 -23.00
C GLY A 271 -23.01 23.04 -24.47
N ILE A 272 -21.77 23.45 -24.80
CA ILE A 272 -21.23 23.37 -26.15
C ILE A 272 -21.05 21.90 -26.54
N ILE A 273 -20.44 21.11 -25.66
CA ILE A 273 -20.22 19.68 -25.91
C ILE A 273 -21.57 18.95 -26.06
N ARG A 274 -22.52 19.18 -25.15
CA ARG A 274 -23.87 18.59 -25.25
C ARG A 274 -24.56 18.98 -26.55
N HIS A 275 -24.46 20.25 -26.96
CA HIS A 275 -25.02 20.71 -28.22
C HIS A 275 -24.38 20.03 -29.44
N LEU A 276 -23.05 19.89 -29.46
CA LEU A 276 -22.31 19.25 -30.55
C LEU A 276 -22.54 17.74 -30.63
N LEU A 277 -22.78 17.08 -29.48
CA LEU A 277 -22.99 15.64 -29.40
C LEU A 277 -24.47 15.23 -29.48
N LYS A 278 -25.40 16.19 -29.47
CA LYS A 278 -26.83 15.93 -29.57
C LYS A 278 -27.17 15.18 -30.87
N ASP A 279 -28.01 14.16 -30.78
CA ASP A 279 -28.43 13.33 -31.91
C ASP A 279 -27.26 12.57 -32.60
N THR A 280 -26.15 12.36 -31.88
CA THR A 280 -24.99 11.55 -32.33
C THR A 280 -24.87 10.25 -31.53
N SER A 281 -24.02 9.32 -31.99
CA SER A 281 -23.70 8.10 -31.23
C SER A 281 -22.96 8.35 -29.90
N MET A 282 -22.55 9.59 -29.65
CA MET A 282 -21.82 10.01 -28.44
C MET A 282 -22.68 10.88 -27.53
N GLU A 283 -23.99 10.98 -27.78
CA GLU A 283 -24.91 11.69 -26.91
C GLU A 283 -24.88 11.10 -25.49
N GLY A 284 -24.84 11.97 -24.48
CA GLY A 284 -24.76 11.57 -23.06
C GLY A 284 -23.35 11.19 -22.56
N LEU A 285 -22.30 11.40 -23.37
CA LEU A 285 -20.90 11.17 -22.96
C LEU A 285 -20.50 11.97 -21.71
N ILE A 286 -20.99 13.20 -21.59
CA ILE A 286 -20.79 14.14 -20.47
C ILE A 286 -22.16 14.55 -19.94
#